data_AF-A0A161XAI0-F1
#
_entry.id   AF-A0A161XAI0-F1
#
_cell.length_a   1.000
_cell.length_b   1.000
_cell.length_c   1.000
_cell.angle_alpha   90.00
_cell.angle_beta   90.00
_cell.angle_gamma   90.00
#
_symmetry.space_group_name_H-M   'P 1'
#
loop_
_entity.id
_entity.type
_entity.pdbx_description
1 polymer ?
#
loop_
_entity_poly.entity_id
_entity_poly.type
_entity_poly.pdbx_seq_one_letter_code
_entity_poly.pdbx_strand_id
1 'polypeptide(L)'
;MKTIAPLACFAAASLFLVSCSQPPSTNYLERQLIPRTGPIMPRVRGTQYDCSIATAEHGATNIWQANVGGRVLSDNQPYNVSTEACFTTQNECEAFLYLMNGVLDQIITSRCQLGYEKGFFAKLFGS
;
A
#
# COMPACT_ATOMS: atom_id res chain seq x y z
N MET A 1 -26.80 -1.61 -66.81
CA MET A 1 -25.41 -1.24 -67.15
C MET A 1 -25.01 -0.03 -66.30
N LYS A 2 -23.87 -0.13 -65.58
CA LYS A 2 -22.92 0.93 -65.13
C LYS A 2 -23.51 2.16 -64.39
N THR A 3 -23.06 2.56 -63.20
CA THR A 3 -21.69 2.62 -62.64
C THR A 3 -21.71 2.67 -61.11
N ILE A 4 -20.76 1.97 -60.48
CA ILE A 4 -20.35 2.10 -59.08
C ILE A 4 -19.26 3.17 -59.01
N ALA A 5 -19.29 4.06 -58.01
CA ALA A 5 -18.15 4.89 -57.62
C ALA A 5 -17.92 4.75 -56.09
N PRO A 6 -16.75 4.29 -55.64
CA PRO A 6 -16.31 4.39 -54.24
C PRO A 6 -15.43 5.63 -54.04
N LEU A 7 -15.36 6.14 -52.80
CA LEU A 7 -14.41 7.12 -52.21
C LEU A 7 -15.21 8.09 -51.31
N ALA A 8 -14.86 8.41 -50.07
CA ALA A 8 -13.62 8.22 -49.33
C ALA A 8 -13.92 8.21 -47.81
N CYS A 9 -13.22 7.33 -47.08
CA CYS A 9 -13.06 7.44 -45.63
C CYS A 9 -12.34 8.75 -45.30
N PHE A 10 -13.05 9.74 -44.75
CA PHE A 10 -12.41 10.77 -43.94
C PHE A 10 -12.27 10.23 -42.52
N ALA A 11 -11.15 9.57 -42.26
CA ALA A 11 -10.70 9.23 -40.93
C ALA A 11 -10.29 10.52 -40.20
N ALA A 12 -11.24 11.20 -39.57
CA ALA A 12 -10.94 12.16 -38.51
C ALA A 12 -10.82 11.39 -37.19
N ALA A 13 -9.68 10.72 -37.01
CA ALA A 13 -9.33 10.10 -35.73
C ALA A 13 -8.95 11.20 -34.74
N SER A 14 -9.96 11.77 -34.07
CA SER A 14 -9.78 12.65 -32.92
C SER A 14 -9.16 11.82 -31.79
N LEU A 15 -7.84 11.93 -31.62
CA LEU A 15 -7.11 11.39 -30.47
C LEU A 15 -7.54 12.16 -29.21
N PHE A 16 -8.62 11.71 -28.57
CA PHE A 16 -8.89 12.08 -27.18
C PHE A 16 -7.86 11.34 -26.31
N LEU A 17 -6.80 12.04 -25.93
CA LEU A 17 -5.97 11.65 -24.80
C LEU A 17 -6.82 11.78 -23.53
N VAL A 18 -7.58 10.73 -23.22
CA VAL A 18 -8.15 10.56 -21.88
C VAL A 18 -6.96 10.25 -20.97
N SER A 19 -6.40 11.28 -20.33
CA SER A 19 -5.57 11.07 -19.14
C SER A 19 -6.48 10.45 -18.08
N CYS A 20 -6.26 9.17 -17.78
CA CYS A 20 -6.85 8.51 -16.62
C CYS A 20 -6.23 9.11 -15.35
N SER A 21 -6.64 10.31 -14.94
CA SER A 21 -6.42 10.76 -13.57
C SER A 21 -7.34 9.93 -12.68
N GLN A 22 -6.79 8.97 -11.95
CA GLN A 22 -7.57 8.24 -10.94
C GLN A 22 -8.16 9.26 -9.96
N PRO A 23 -9.47 9.18 -9.65
CA PRO A 23 -10.08 10.09 -8.70
C PRO A 23 -9.33 9.99 -7.36
N PRO A 24 -9.11 11.12 -6.66
CA PRO A 24 -8.45 11.10 -5.36
C PRO A 24 -9.22 10.18 -4.44
N SER A 25 -8.49 9.30 -3.74
CA SER A 25 -9.14 8.32 -2.91
C SER A 25 -9.94 8.98 -1.79
N THR A 26 -11.09 8.37 -1.47
CA THR A 26 -11.98 8.85 -0.42
C THR A 26 -11.49 8.44 0.97
N ASN A 27 -10.49 7.56 1.05
CA ASN A 27 -9.93 7.04 2.29
C ASN A 27 -9.03 8.09 2.98
N TYR A 28 -9.30 8.36 4.25
CA TYR A 28 -8.59 9.38 5.02
C TYR A 28 -7.13 9.00 5.33
N LEU A 29 -6.83 7.71 5.45
CA LEU A 29 -5.47 7.22 5.76
C LEU A 29 -4.56 7.30 4.55
N GLU A 30 -5.07 7.01 3.35
CA GLU A 30 -4.28 7.11 2.12
C GLU A 30 -3.79 8.54 1.87
N ARG A 31 -4.63 9.55 2.13
CA ARG A 31 -4.24 10.96 2.02
C ARG A 31 -3.15 11.37 3.01
N GLN A 32 -3.06 10.71 4.16
CA GLN A 32 -2.14 11.07 5.24
C GLN A 32 -0.82 10.29 5.16
N LEU A 33 -0.85 9.07 4.62
CA LEU A 33 0.27 8.13 4.70
C LEU A 33 1.05 7.95 3.39
N ILE A 34 0.50 8.32 2.23
CA ILE A 34 1.15 8.12 0.93
C ILE A 34 1.71 9.46 0.42
N PRO A 35 3.05 9.65 0.35
CA PRO A 35 3.66 10.80 -0.31
C PRO A 35 3.30 10.80 -1.80
N ARG A 36 2.98 11.97 -2.36
CA ARG A 36 2.64 12.11 -3.81
C ARG A 36 3.81 11.83 -4.76
N THR A 37 5.04 11.67 -4.24
CA THR A 37 6.24 11.31 -5.00
C THR A 37 7.19 10.48 -4.13
N GLY A 38 7.71 9.38 -4.67
CA GLY A 38 8.63 8.46 -3.98
C GLY A 38 8.02 7.06 -3.76
N PRO A 39 8.69 6.18 -2.99
CA PRO A 39 8.13 4.87 -2.66
C PRO A 39 6.76 5.01 -1.99
N ILE A 40 5.76 4.28 -2.47
CA ILE A 40 4.35 4.27 -2.01
C ILE A 40 4.25 3.50 -0.68
N MET A 41 5.17 3.73 0.25
CA MET A 41 5.24 3.01 1.52
C MET A 41 4.82 3.94 2.65
N PRO A 42 3.77 3.61 3.42
CA PRO A 42 3.40 4.34 4.62
C PRO A 42 4.58 4.50 5.58
N ARG A 43 4.87 5.73 5.99
CA ARG A 43 5.92 6.02 6.96
C ARG A 43 5.39 5.75 8.38
N VAL A 44 5.79 4.62 8.98
CA VAL A 44 5.41 4.27 10.36
C VAL A 44 6.41 4.81 11.39
N ARG A 45 7.72 4.68 11.14
CA ARG A 45 8.77 5.05 12.09
C ARG A 45 8.67 6.52 12.50
N GLY A 46 8.69 6.77 13.80
CA GLY A 46 8.60 8.11 14.39
C GLY A 46 7.19 8.72 14.37
N THR A 47 6.16 7.96 13.99
CA THR A 47 4.76 8.36 14.18
C THR A 47 4.17 7.71 15.43
N GLN A 48 2.94 8.06 15.80
CA GLN A 48 2.20 7.39 16.88
C GLN A 48 2.02 5.88 16.66
N TYR A 49 2.16 5.40 15.41
CA TYR A 49 2.03 3.98 15.07
C TYR A 49 3.36 3.22 15.15
N ASP A 50 4.47 3.91 15.42
CA ASP A 50 5.74 3.26 15.74
C ASP A 50 5.57 2.41 17.00
N CYS A 51 5.82 1.10 16.90
CA CYS A 51 5.59 0.18 18.00
C CYS A 51 6.37 0.54 19.27
N SER A 52 7.52 1.21 19.17
CA SER A 52 8.25 1.69 20.35
C SER A 52 7.52 2.84 21.06
N ILE A 53 6.91 3.75 20.30
CA ILE A 53 6.15 4.90 20.80
C ILE A 53 4.80 4.41 21.35
N ALA A 54 4.04 3.66 20.55
CA ALA A 54 2.74 3.11 20.94
C ALA A 54 2.85 2.23 22.20
N THR A 55 3.91 1.43 22.32
CA THR A 55 4.18 0.64 23.53
C THR A 55 4.48 1.51 24.74
N ALA A 56 5.24 2.59 24.57
CA ALA A 56 5.54 3.51 25.67
C ALA A 56 4.28 4.25 26.15
N GLU A 57 3.34 4.52 25.27
CA GLU A 57 2.09 5.24 25.58
C GLU A 57 0.99 4.35 26.15
N HIS A 58 0.76 3.18 25.56
CA HIS A 58 -0.41 2.34 25.87
C HIS A 58 -0.05 1.01 26.56
N GLY A 59 1.23 0.64 26.59
CA GLY A 59 1.73 -0.62 27.13
C GLY A 59 1.70 -1.77 26.10
N ALA A 60 2.74 -2.62 26.14
CA ALA A 60 2.98 -3.64 25.12
C ALA A 60 1.85 -4.66 24.97
N THR A 61 1.09 -4.94 26.02
CA THR A 61 0.00 -5.92 26.02
C THR A 61 -1.34 -5.37 25.52
N ASN A 62 -1.46 -4.04 25.40
CA ASN A 62 -2.73 -3.36 25.13
C ASN A 62 -2.81 -2.81 23.70
N ILE A 63 -1.86 -3.17 22.85
CA ILE A 63 -1.77 -2.71 21.47
C ILE A 63 -1.88 -3.88 20.50
N TRP A 64 -2.40 -3.60 19.33
CA TRP A 64 -2.48 -4.50 18.20
C TRP A 64 -1.31 -4.24 17.26
N GLN A 65 -0.43 -5.22 17.10
CA GLN A 65 0.70 -5.17 16.19
C GLN A 65 0.30 -5.75 14.84
N ALA A 66 0.42 -4.94 13.80
CA ALA A 66 0.42 -5.37 12.43
C ALA A 66 1.85 -5.73 12.02
N ASN A 67 2.05 -6.92 11.44
CA ASN A 67 3.28 -7.33 10.78
C ASN A 67 2.95 -7.65 9.33
N VAL A 68 3.54 -6.91 8.39
CA VAL A 68 3.35 -7.13 6.97
C VAL A 68 4.66 -7.09 6.21
N GLY A 69 4.86 -8.11 5.39
CA GLY A 69 6.07 -8.29 4.60
C GLY A 69 5.75 -8.90 3.24
N GLY A 70 6.55 -8.54 2.25
CA GLY A 70 6.29 -8.89 0.86
C GLY A 70 7.27 -8.24 -0.10
N ARG A 71 6.83 -8.08 -1.35
CA ARG A 71 7.63 -7.48 -2.43
C ARG A 71 6.79 -6.48 -3.19
N VAL A 72 7.46 -5.40 -3.60
CA VAL A 72 6.98 -4.49 -4.64
C VAL A 72 7.73 -4.84 -5.92
N LEU A 73 6.99 -5.06 -6.99
CA LEU A 73 7.46 -5.35 -8.34
C LEU A 73 7.44 -4.05 -9.15
N SER A 74 8.48 -3.24 -8.99
CA SER A 74 8.72 -2.06 -9.82
C SER A 74 9.43 -2.45 -11.11
N ASP A 75 9.06 -1.82 -12.23
CA ASP A 75 9.69 -2.00 -13.55
C ASP A 75 11.20 -1.72 -13.54
N ASN A 76 11.66 -0.85 -12.64
CA ASN A 76 13.07 -0.49 -12.53
C ASN A 76 13.84 -1.46 -11.61
N GLN A 77 13.30 -1.72 -10.42
CA GLN A 77 13.94 -2.60 -9.45
C GLN A 77 12.94 -3.11 -8.41
N PRO A 78 12.63 -4.41 -8.41
CA PRO A 78 11.85 -5.02 -7.34
C PRO A 78 12.57 -4.93 -5.99
N TYR A 79 11.82 -4.71 -4.91
CA TYR A 79 12.38 -4.66 -3.57
C TYR A 79 11.48 -5.36 -2.54
N ASN A 80 12.12 -5.88 -1.48
CA ASN A 80 11.42 -6.49 -0.36
C ASN A 80 10.96 -5.40 0.61
N VAL A 81 9.81 -5.64 1.22
CA VAL A 81 9.24 -4.81 2.27
C VAL A 81 9.05 -5.69 3.50
N SER A 82 9.47 -5.18 4.65
CA SER A 82 9.14 -5.73 5.97
C SER A 82 8.83 -4.55 6.88
N THR A 83 7.59 -4.43 7.33
CA THR A 83 7.15 -3.32 8.17
C THR A 83 6.22 -3.77 9.27
N GLU A 84 6.30 -3.08 10.40
CA GLU A 84 5.41 -3.27 11.53
C GLU A 84 4.81 -1.93 11.93
N ALA A 85 3.57 -1.97 12.44
CA ALA A 85 2.87 -0.83 12.99
C ALA A 85 1.99 -1.27 14.16
N CYS A 86 1.81 -0.42 15.16
CA CYS A 86 1.05 -0.74 16.35
C CYS A 86 -0.11 0.23 16.55
N PHE A 87 -1.26 -0.32 16.91
CA PHE A 87 -2.54 0.39 17.00
C PHE A 87 -3.25 0.09 18.32
N THR A 88 -4.16 0.97 18.74
CA THR A 88 -4.94 0.74 19.98
C THR A 88 -6.11 -0.22 19.75
N THR A 89 -6.55 -0.38 18.50
CA THR A 89 -7.68 -1.23 18.15
C THR A 89 -7.33 -2.26 17.08
N GLN A 90 -8.03 -3.40 17.11
CA GLN A 90 -7.92 -4.45 16.10
C GLN A 90 -8.29 -3.92 14.70
N ASN A 91 -9.35 -3.11 14.61
CA ASN A 91 -9.83 -2.57 13.34
C ASN A 91 -8.78 -1.71 12.64
N GLU A 92 -8.05 -0.87 13.37
CA GLU A 92 -6.97 -0.07 12.80
C GLU A 92 -5.80 -0.93 12.32
N CYS A 93 -5.47 -1.97 13.09
CA CYS A 93 -4.45 -2.95 12.73
C CYS A 93 -4.81 -3.69 11.44
N GLU A 94 -6.04 -4.20 11.31
CA GLU A 94 -6.53 -4.84 10.09
C GLU A 94 -6.63 -3.87 8.91
N ALA A 95 -7.04 -2.62 9.15
CA ALA A 95 -7.08 -1.59 8.11
C ALA A 95 -5.69 -1.26 7.55
N PHE A 96 -4.67 -1.25 8.42
CA PHE A 96 -3.29 -1.08 7.97
C PHE A 96 -2.82 -2.26 7.11
N LEU A 97 -3.16 -3.50 7.47
CA LEU A 97 -2.87 -4.65 6.63
C LEU A 97 -3.57 -4.57 5.29
N TYR A 98 -4.83 -4.13 5.26
CA TYR A 98 -5.57 -3.92 4.02
C TYR A 98 -4.90 -2.87 3.12
N LEU A 99 -4.47 -1.73 3.70
CA LEU A 99 -3.70 -0.71 2.99
C LEU A 99 -2.42 -1.32 2.39
N MET A 100 -1.67 -2.09 3.19
CA MET A 100 -0.42 -2.69 2.76
C MET A 100 -0.61 -3.79 1.71
N ASN A 101 -1.73 -4.49 1.70
CA ASN A 101 -2.08 -5.43 0.63
C ASN A 101 -2.29 -4.72 -0.71
N GLY A 102 -2.71 -3.45 -0.72
CA GLY A 102 -2.79 -2.64 -1.94
C GLY A 102 -1.43 -2.09 -2.41
N VAL A 103 -0.46 -2.03 -1.51
CA VAL A 103 0.91 -1.55 -1.80
C VAL A 103 1.82 -2.68 -2.30
N LEU A 104 1.63 -3.89 -1.81
CA LEU A 104 2.50 -5.04 -2.11
C LEU A 104 1.94 -5.86 -3.27
N ASP A 105 2.76 -6.10 -4.29
CA ASP A 105 2.43 -6.99 -5.39
C ASP A 105 2.48 -8.47 -4.99
N GLN A 106 3.34 -8.82 -4.03
CA GLN A 106 3.45 -10.17 -3.48
C GLN A 106 3.51 -10.10 -1.96
N ILE A 107 2.50 -10.65 -1.30
CA ILE A 107 2.42 -10.70 0.16
C ILE A 107 3.02 -12.02 0.65
N ILE A 108 3.99 -11.93 1.55
CA ILE A 108 4.63 -13.10 2.20
C ILE A 108 4.09 -13.26 3.62
N THR A 109 3.82 -12.16 4.31
CA THR A 109 3.29 -12.15 5.66
C THR A 109 2.31 -11.01 5.80
N SER A 110 1.16 -11.25 6.39
CA SER A 110 0.16 -10.24 6.75
C SER A 110 -0.57 -10.74 7.98
N ARG A 111 -0.35 -10.08 9.11
CA ARG A 111 -0.83 -10.56 10.40
C ARG A 111 -1.14 -9.39 11.33
N CYS A 112 -2.27 -9.49 12.01
CA CYS A 112 -2.63 -8.64 13.13
C CYS A 112 -2.63 -9.49 14.40
N GLN A 113 -1.99 -9.01 15.47
CA GLN A 113 -1.97 -9.69 16.76
C GLN A 113 -2.15 -8.72 17.90
N LEU A 114 -2.79 -9.17 18.99
CA LEU A 114 -2.74 -8.45 20.26
C LEU A 114 -1.39 -8.71 20.93
N GLY A 115 -0.78 -7.65 21.44
CA GLY A 115 0.54 -7.67 22.06
C GLY A 115 1.66 -7.32 21.09
N TYR A 116 2.66 -6.58 21.58
CA TYR A 116 3.86 -6.26 20.82
C TYR A 116 4.94 -7.32 20.98
N GLU A 117 5.29 -7.95 19.86
CA GLU A 117 6.43 -8.84 19.72
C GLU A 117 7.58 -8.13 18.99
N LYS A 118 8.61 -7.75 19.74
CA LYS A 118 9.81 -7.12 19.18
C LYS A 118 10.58 -8.10 18.30
N GLY A 119 10.98 -7.62 17.12
CA GLY A 119 11.88 -8.35 16.21
C GLY A 119 11.21 -9.51 15.48
N PHE A 120 9.89 -9.45 15.27
CA PHE A 120 9.13 -10.48 14.56
C PHE A 120 9.79 -10.93 13.24
N PHE A 121 10.19 -9.97 12.39
CA PHE A 121 10.80 -10.32 11.09
C PHE A 121 12.19 -10.96 11.21
N ALA A 122 12.97 -10.59 12.23
CA ALA A 122 14.28 -11.22 12.47
C ALA A 122 14.10 -12.70 12.87
N LYS A 123 13.05 -13.00 13.65
CA LYS A 123 12.70 -14.39 13.99
C LYS A 123 12.16 -15.16 12.79
N LEU A 124 11.39 -14.51 11.93
CA LEU A 124 10.73 -15.15 10.79
C LEU A 124 11.69 -15.48 9.65
N PHE A 125 12.64 -14.59 9.35
CA PHE A 125 13.52 -14.72 8.18
C PHE A 125 14.96 -15.11 8.50
N GLY A 126 15.31 -15.23 9.78
CA GLY A 126 16.68 -15.46 10.21
C GLY A 126 17.55 -14.21 10.07
N SER A 127 18.51 -14.04 10.96
CA SER A 127 19.54 -12.99 10.89
C SER A 127 20.81 -13.51 10.23
#